data_AF-A0A6U6SE66-F1
#
_entry.id   AF-A0A6U6SE66-F1
#
_cell.length_a   1.000
_cell.length_b   1.000
_cell.length_c   1.000
_cell.angle_alpha   90.00
_cell.angle_beta   90.00
_cell.angle_gamma   90.00
#
_symmetry.space_group_name_H-M   'P 1'
#
loop_
_entity.id
_entity.type
_entity.pdbx_description
1 polymer ?
#
loop_
_entity_poly.entity_id
_entity_poly.type
_entity_poly.pdbx_seq_one_letter_code
_entity_poly.pdbx_strand_id
1 'polypeptide(L)'
;VISSPRDARAPFLRGQLMGVVRSQAQAPLREKLYPGWGMDGPRLHSKESGVAPDRWCITKEDLRFLRREIKRAVEDGTIKPTVRDPFDPRDDQVGPCMHNLVQHYIKPLTSAAGGMSWALLRHPQGLRCDMFITHCWAEGAYELIDKVLASWPMGVRAAWCCIFANPQNLDISEMIKEPRTSPFALALASAPQLMVVPTRQASIYSRIWCIYE
;
A
#
# COMPACT_ATOMS: atom_id res chain seq x y z
N VAL A 1 46.39 -15.98 -8.36
CA VAL A 1 46.57 -17.40 -8.76
C VAL A 1 45.80 -18.20 -7.72
N ILE A 2 44.53 -18.61 -7.86
CA ILE A 2 43.77 -19.15 -9.00
C ILE A 2 42.30 -18.63 -8.93
N SER A 3 41.65 -18.69 -10.10
CA SER A 3 40.42 -18.13 -10.67
C SER A 3 39.04 -18.19 -9.97
N SER A 4 38.28 -17.14 -10.33
CA SER A 4 36.83 -16.82 -10.32
C SER A 4 35.84 -17.91 -10.83
N PRO A 5 34.50 -17.81 -10.54
CA PRO A 5 33.50 -18.86 -10.73
C PRO A 5 32.69 -18.75 -12.05
N ARG A 6 32.14 -19.87 -12.54
CA ARG A 6 31.12 -19.90 -13.60
C ARG A 6 29.96 -20.85 -13.30
N ASP A 7 28.77 -20.30 -13.47
CA ASP A 7 27.57 -20.86 -14.09
C ASP A 7 26.95 -22.15 -13.53
N ALA A 8 25.94 -21.96 -12.66
CA ALA A 8 24.78 -22.86 -12.58
C ALA A 8 23.50 -22.05 -12.89
N ARG A 9 23.04 -22.12 -14.14
CA ARG A 9 21.73 -21.62 -14.57
C ARG A 9 20.63 -22.50 -13.98
N ALA A 10 19.82 -21.96 -13.08
CA ALA A 10 18.54 -22.54 -12.71
C ALA A 10 17.41 -21.91 -13.57
N PRO A 11 16.45 -22.71 -14.05
CA PRO A 11 15.45 -22.24 -15.01
C PRO A 11 14.40 -21.31 -14.38
N PHE A 12 14.09 -20.27 -15.15
CA PHE A 12 13.00 -19.32 -15.01
C PHE A 12 11.66 -19.97 -14.58
N LEU A 13 11.19 -19.68 -13.37
CA LEU A 13 9.77 -19.78 -13.01
C LEU A 13 9.08 -18.45 -13.31
N ARG A 14 8.87 -18.22 -14.60
CA ARG A 14 8.00 -17.17 -15.16
C ARG A 14 6.57 -17.73 -15.20
N GLY A 15 5.88 -17.72 -14.08
CA GLY A 15 4.49 -18.17 -13.99
C GLY A 15 3.76 -17.41 -12.90
N GLN A 16 2.64 -16.79 -13.26
CA GLN A 16 1.61 -16.27 -12.33
C GLN A 16 1.78 -14.89 -11.67
N LEU A 17 2.58 -13.98 -12.23
CA LEU A 17 2.26 -12.53 -12.16
C LEU A 17 1.43 -12.06 -13.38
N MET A 18 0.89 -13.00 -14.17
CA MET A 18 0.32 -12.76 -15.50
C MET A 18 -1.21 -12.67 -15.58
N GLY A 19 -1.95 -12.75 -14.46
CA GLY A 19 -3.40 -12.51 -14.50
C GLY A 19 -3.76 -11.06 -14.82
N VAL A 20 -2.90 -10.12 -14.44
CA VAL A 20 -3.11 -8.67 -14.59
C VAL A 20 -1.97 -8.00 -15.37
N VAL A 21 -1.12 -8.75 -16.09
CA VAL A 21 0.04 -8.14 -16.80
C VAL A 21 0.16 -8.50 -18.29
N ARG A 22 -0.66 -9.38 -18.88
CA ARG A 22 -0.55 -9.66 -20.33
C ARG A 22 -1.86 -9.83 -21.09
N SER A 23 -2.41 -8.72 -21.58
CA SER A 23 -2.89 -8.56 -22.97
C SER A 23 -3.23 -7.09 -23.23
N GLN A 24 -2.94 -6.58 -24.43
CA GLN A 24 -3.39 -5.23 -24.84
C GLN A 24 -4.93 -5.10 -24.83
N ALA A 25 -5.65 -6.22 -24.84
CA ALA A 25 -7.11 -6.29 -24.74
C ALA A 25 -7.67 -5.97 -23.34
N GLN A 26 -6.83 -5.88 -22.30
CA GLN A 26 -7.26 -5.56 -20.91
C GLN A 26 -7.06 -4.08 -20.51
N ALA A 27 -6.45 -3.25 -21.36
CA ALA A 27 -6.15 -1.84 -21.03
C ALA A 27 -7.39 -1.05 -20.55
N PRO A 28 -8.59 -1.15 -21.18
CA PRO A 28 -9.76 -0.39 -20.74
C PRO A 28 -10.26 -0.78 -19.35
N LEU A 29 -10.05 -2.04 -18.94
CA LEU A 29 -10.47 -2.54 -17.62
C LEU A 29 -9.53 -2.03 -16.53
N ARG A 30 -8.23 -1.91 -16.82
CA ARG A 30 -7.23 -1.43 -15.87
C ARG A 30 -7.38 0.05 -15.58
N GLU A 31 -7.55 0.88 -16.60
CA GLU A 31 -7.76 2.32 -16.41
C GLU A 31 -9.03 2.60 -15.60
N LYS A 32 -10.08 1.78 -15.75
CA LYS A 32 -11.28 1.88 -14.93
C LYS A 32 -11.06 1.53 -13.45
N LEU A 33 -10.21 0.55 -13.16
CA LEU A 33 -9.89 0.11 -11.80
C LEU A 33 -8.79 0.96 -11.14
N TYR A 34 -7.92 1.54 -11.96
CA TYR A 34 -6.73 2.29 -11.61
C TYR A 34 -6.59 3.49 -12.56
N PRO A 35 -7.34 4.58 -12.32
CA PRO A 35 -7.29 5.77 -13.16
C PRO A 35 -5.91 6.43 -13.27
N GLY A 36 -5.02 6.18 -12.30
CA GLY A 36 -3.63 6.65 -12.33
C GLY A 36 -2.68 5.81 -13.19
N TRP A 37 -3.16 4.75 -13.86
CA TRP A 37 -2.31 3.84 -14.62
C TRP A 37 -1.60 4.55 -15.77
N GLY A 38 -0.27 4.41 -15.85
CA GLY A 38 0.56 5.01 -16.88
C GLY A 38 0.93 6.47 -16.63
N MET A 39 0.48 7.07 -15.53
CA MET A 39 0.89 8.41 -15.12
C MET A 39 2.31 8.41 -14.54
N ASP A 40 2.97 9.57 -14.57
CA ASP A 40 4.29 9.76 -13.96
C ASP A 40 4.15 9.88 -12.44
N GLY A 41 4.52 8.82 -11.71
CA GLY A 41 4.40 8.76 -10.27
C GLY A 41 5.25 9.79 -9.52
N PRO A 42 6.56 9.92 -9.81
CA PRO A 42 7.39 11.00 -9.27
C PRO A 42 6.76 12.38 -9.46
N ARG A 43 6.23 12.67 -10.65
CA ARG A 43 5.56 13.95 -10.92
C ARG A 43 4.28 14.10 -10.10
N LEU A 44 3.45 13.07 -9.99
CA LEU A 44 2.22 13.09 -9.18
C LEU A 44 2.49 13.37 -7.69
N HIS A 45 3.65 12.95 -7.18
CA HIS A 45 4.08 13.22 -5.80
C HIS A 45 4.85 14.53 -5.63
N SER A 46 5.16 15.22 -6.72
CA SER A 46 5.85 16.50 -6.68
C SER A 46 4.88 17.65 -6.39
N LYS A 47 5.44 18.79 -5.96
CA LYS A 47 4.66 20.03 -5.77
C LYS A 47 4.01 20.52 -7.06
N GLU A 48 4.55 20.14 -8.22
CA GLU A 48 4.07 20.57 -9.55
C GLU A 48 2.76 19.89 -9.96
N SER A 49 2.42 18.73 -9.37
CA SER A 49 1.15 18.05 -9.64
C SER A 49 -0.06 18.81 -9.14
N GLY A 50 0.12 19.65 -8.11
CA GLY A 50 -0.97 20.27 -7.35
C GLY A 50 -1.70 19.30 -6.40
N VAL A 51 -1.30 18.02 -6.30
CA VAL A 51 -1.91 17.03 -5.41
C VAL A 51 -1.13 16.96 -4.10
N ALA A 52 -1.56 17.76 -3.13
CA ALA A 52 -0.90 17.85 -1.83
C ALA A 52 -0.91 16.51 -1.05
N PRO A 53 0.05 16.28 -0.14
CA PRO A 53 0.19 15.00 0.59
C PRO A 53 -1.02 14.58 1.44
N ASP A 54 -1.76 15.55 1.97
CA ASP A 54 -3.03 15.38 2.68
C ASP A 54 -4.18 14.92 1.75
N ARG A 55 -3.91 14.80 0.44
CA ARG A 55 -4.85 14.30 -0.54
C ARG A 55 -4.57 12.89 -1.04
N TRP A 56 -3.52 12.23 -0.54
CA TRP A 56 -3.16 10.87 -0.94
C TRP A 56 -4.00 9.84 -0.17
N CYS A 57 -5.31 9.98 -0.23
CA CYS A 57 -6.27 9.23 0.56
C CYS A 57 -6.97 8.12 -0.24
N ILE A 58 -7.60 7.21 0.49
CA ILE A 58 -8.37 6.08 -0.01
C ILE A 58 -9.79 6.10 0.55
N THR A 59 -10.72 5.44 -0.13
CA THR A 59 -12.14 5.33 0.26
C THR A 59 -12.44 3.99 0.94
N LYS A 60 -13.64 3.88 1.50
CA LYS A 60 -14.16 2.61 2.03
C LYS A 60 -14.25 1.53 0.94
N GLU A 61 -14.62 1.92 -0.27
CA GLU A 61 -14.73 1.04 -1.44
C GLU A 61 -13.36 0.53 -1.90
N ASP A 62 -12.31 1.36 -1.80
CA ASP A 62 -10.94 0.96 -2.08
C ASP A 62 -10.48 -0.15 -1.14
N LEU A 63 -10.74 -0.02 0.16
CA LEU A 63 -10.38 -1.05 1.13
C LEU A 63 -11.13 -2.37 0.90
N ARG A 64 -12.43 -2.32 0.60
CA ARG A 64 -13.21 -3.52 0.24
C ARG A 64 -12.67 -4.20 -1.02
N PHE A 65 -12.28 -3.40 -2.01
CA PHE A 65 -11.64 -3.89 -3.22
C PHE A 65 -10.31 -4.56 -2.89
N LEU A 66 -9.44 -3.86 -2.15
CA LEU A 66 -8.12 -4.35 -1.79
C LEU A 66 -8.21 -5.64 -0.97
N ARG A 67 -9.13 -5.75 0.00
CA ARG A 67 -9.33 -6.97 0.80
C ARG A 67 -9.54 -8.20 -0.07
N ARG A 68 -10.38 -8.07 -1.12
CA ARG A 68 -10.62 -9.17 -2.08
C ARG A 68 -9.40 -9.47 -2.93
N GLU A 69 -8.67 -8.44 -3.37
CA GLU A 69 -7.48 -8.62 -4.18
C GLU A 69 -6.32 -9.27 -3.41
N ILE A 70 -6.12 -8.90 -2.13
CA ILE A 70 -5.13 -9.55 -1.28
C ILE A 70 -5.51 -11.01 -1.07
N LYS A 71 -6.80 -11.34 -0.85
CA LYS A 71 -7.26 -12.72 -0.73
C LYS A 71 -6.96 -13.54 -1.98
N ARG A 72 -7.30 -13.03 -3.16
CA ARG A 72 -6.97 -13.66 -4.44
C ARG A 72 -5.47 -13.85 -4.63
N ALA A 73 -4.68 -12.83 -4.28
CA ALA A 73 -3.23 -12.87 -4.39
C ALA A 73 -2.59 -13.87 -3.41
N VAL A 74 -3.23 -14.18 -2.28
CA VAL A 74 -2.81 -15.28 -1.40
C VAL A 74 -3.21 -16.63 -2.00
N GLU A 75 -4.44 -16.76 -2.49
CA GLU A 75 -4.98 -17.99 -3.11
C GLU A 75 -4.19 -18.42 -4.36
N ASP A 76 -3.76 -17.48 -5.20
CA ASP A 76 -2.96 -17.74 -6.40
C ASP A 76 -1.44 -17.82 -6.14
N GLY A 77 -1.03 -17.59 -4.89
CA GLY A 77 0.36 -17.64 -4.45
C GLY A 77 1.20 -16.44 -4.87
N THR A 78 0.62 -15.32 -5.32
CA THR A 78 1.35 -14.06 -5.53
C THR A 78 1.93 -13.54 -4.21
N ILE A 79 1.13 -13.52 -3.14
CA ILE A 79 1.57 -13.21 -1.78
C ILE A 79 1.78 -14.53 -1.03
N LYS A 80 3.03 -14.82 -0.69
CA LYS A 80 3.41 -16.05 0.03
C LYS A 80 3.88 -15.74 1.46
N PRO A 81 3.67 -16.67 2.41
CA PRO A 81 4.30 -16.59 3.72
C PRO A 81 5.82 -16.53 3.60
N THR A 82 6.46 -15.82 4.52
CA THR A 82 7.93 -15.68 4.59
C THR A 82 8.41 -16.04 5.99
N VAL A 83 9.72 -16.20 6.18
CA VAL A 83 10.30 -16.43 7.51
C VAL A 83 9.97 -15.28 8.49
N ARG A 84 9.87 -14.05 7.97
CA ARG A 84 9.56 -12.86 8.75
C ARG A 84 8.06 -12.69 9.03
N ASP A 85 7.22 -13.30 8.20
CA ASP A 85 5.76 -13.22 8.29
C ASP A 85 5.15 -14.59 7.88
N PRO A 86 5.16 -15.56 8.80
CA PRO A 86 4.71 -16.92 8.55
C PRO A 86 3.17 -17.04 8.71
N PHE A 87 2.41 -16.19 8.02
CA PHE A 87 0.95 -16.25 8.06
C PHE A 87 0.41 -17.56 7.44
N ASP A 88 -0.75 -18.06 7.92
CA ASP A 88 -1.43 -19.22 7.30
C ASP A 88 -2.21 -18.74 6.07
N PRO A 89 -1.94 -19.22 4.84
CA PRO A 89 -2.70 -18.84 3.65
C PRO A 89 -4.20 -19.15 3.72
N ARG A 90 -4.62 -20.02 4.64
CA ARG A 90 -6.03 -20.38 4.87
C ARG A 90 -6.69 -19.49 5.92
N ASP A 91 -5.91 -18.67 6.63
CA ASP A 91 -6.45 -17.68 7.57
C ASP A 91 -7.19 -16.58 6.79
N ASP A 92 -8.37 -16.23 7.26
CA ASP A 92 -9.18 -15.14 6.71
C ASP A 92 -9.42 -14.02 7.73
N GLN A 93 -8.70 -14.01 8.85
CA GLN A 93 -8.83 -12.98 9.90
C GLN A 93 -7.64 -12.03 9.98
N VAL A 94 -6.41 -12.54 9.90
CA VAL A 94 -5.19 -11.73 10.06
C VAL A 94 -4.54 -11.48 8.71
N GLY A 95 -4.25 -12.54 7.97
CA GLY A 95 -3.61 -12.46 6.66
C GLY A 95 -2.14 -11.98 6.72
N PRO A 96 -1.54 -11.66 5.56
CA PRO A 96 -0.14 -11.21 5.48
C PRO A 96 0.05 -9.87 6.17
N CYS A 97 1.18 -9.66 6.84
CA CYS A 97 1.52 -8.35 7.38
C CYS A 97 1.83 -7.33 6.27
N MET A 98 1.91 -6.05 6.65
CA MET A 98 2.12 -4.95 5.72
C MET A 98 3.43 -5.05 4.93
N HIS A 99 4.47 -5.65 5.52
CA HIS A 99 5.73 -5.91 4.82
C HIS A 99 5.55 -6.85 3.62
N ASN A 100 4.85 -7.98 3.81
CA ASN A 100 4.58 -8.94 2.73
C ASN A 100 3.60 -8.35 1.71
N LEU A 101 2.55 -7.67 2.18
CA LEU A 101 1.59 -6.99 1.30
C LEU A 101 2.31 -5.99 0.38
N VAL A 102 3.18 -5.13 0.93
CA VAL A 102 3.89 -4.14 0.13
C VAL A 102 4.85 -4.79 -0.83
N GLN A 103 5.64 -5.76 -0.37
CA GLN A 103 6.68 -6.37 -1.17
C GLN A 103 6.11 -7.19 -2.33
N HIS A 104 5.04 -7.93 -2.11
CA HIS A 104 4.50 -8.88 -3.09
C HIS A 104 3.35 -8.32 -3.93
N TYR A 105 2.65 -7.29 -3.47
CA TYR A 105 1.47 -6.76 -4.17
C TYR A 105 1.58 -5.26 -4.49
N ILE A 106 1.73 -4.39 -3.48
CA ILE A 106 1.67 -2.93 -3.70
C ILE A 106 2.83 -2.46 -4.59
N LYS A 107 4.08 -2.80 -4.26
CA LYS A 107 5.25 -2.37 -5.04
C LYS A 107 5.21 -2.88 -6.48
N PRO A 108 5.00 -4.17 -6.77
CA PRO A 108 4.90 -4.65 -8.15
C PRO A 108 3.79 -3.95 -8.94
N LEU A 109 2.60 -3.78 -8.35
CA LEU A 109 1.47 -3.14 -9.01
C LEU A 109 1.77 -1.67 -9.33
N THR A 110 2.20 -0.88 -8.35
CA THR A 110 2.42 0.54 -8.58
C THR A 110 3.67 0.80 -9.41
N SER A 111 4.69 -0.07 -9.35
CA SER A 111 5.86 0.02 -10.24
C SER A 111 5.45 -0.15 -11.70
N ALA A 112 4.63 -1.17 -11.99
CA ALA A 112 4.09 -1.39 -13.34
C ALA A 112 3.17 -0.25 -13.83
N ALA A 113 2.57 0.51 -12.90
CA ALA A 113 1.65 1.59 -13.21
C ALA A 113 2.32 2.97 -13.36
N GLY A 114 3.61 3.12 -13.05
CA GLY A 114 4.35 4.39 -13.17
C GLY A 114 4.94 4.93 -11.85
N GLY A 115 4.89 4.15 -10.77
CA GLY A 115 5.65 4.39 -9.53
C GLY A 115 4.97 5.24 -8.47
N MET A 116 3.70 5.61 -8.63
CA MET A 116 2.94 6.38 -7.64
C MET A 116 2.57 5.55 -6.40
N SER A 117 1.89 6.19 -5.45
CA SER A 117 1.33 5.50 -4.29
C SER A 117 0.05 4.79 -4.72
N TRP A 118 -0.38 3.79 -3.95
CA TRP A 118 -1.61 3.09 -4.29
C TRP A 118 -2.83 4.02 -4.22
N ALA A 119 -2.83 4.99 -3.30
CA ALA A 119 -3.84 6.03 -3.22
C ALA A 119 -3.94 6.86 -4.52
N LEU A 120 -2.81 7.36 -5.05
CA LEU A 120 -2.81 8.12 -6.30
C LEU A 120 -2.98 7.27 -7.56
N LEU A 121 -2.69 5.97 -7.48
CA LEU A 121 -3.05 5.03 -8.54
C LEU A 121 -4.59 4.89 -8.66
N ARG A 122 -5.30 4.94 -7.53
CA ARG A 122 -6.77 4.88 -7.47
C ARG A 122 -7.42 6.23 -7.73
N HIS A 123 -6.81 7.30 -7.23
CA HIS A 123 -7.36 8.66 -7.24
C HIS A 123 -6.28 9.66 -7.66
N PRO A 124 -5.96 9.78 -8.96
CA PRO A 124 -4.85 10.62 -9.42
C PRO A 124 -5.07 12.12 -9.17
N GLN A 125 -6.31 12.57 -8.96
CA GLN A 125 -6.62 13.96 -8.55
C GLN A 125 -6.56 14.18 -7.04
N GLY A 126 -6.33 13.11 -6.26
CA GLY A 126 -6.36 13.12 -4.81
C GLY A 126 -7.76 13.26 -4.21
N LEU A 127 -7.88 12.88 -2.94
CA LEU A 127 -9.09 12.95 -2.14
C LEU A 127 -8.79 13.69 -0.84
N ARG A 128 -9.62 14.68 -0.46
CA ARG A 128 -9.48 15.38 0.82
C ARG A 128 -9.44 14.38 1.99
N CYS A 129 -8.45 14.51 2.87
CA CYS A 129 -8.38 13.71 4.10
C CYS A 129 -9.53 14.08 5.05
N ASP A 130 -10.40 13.11 5.34
CA ASP A 130 -11.45 13.24 6.37
C ASP A 130 -11.05 12.46 7.65
N MET A 131 -10.09 11.54 7.55
CA MET A 131 -9.62 10.70 8.66
C MET A 131 -8.17 10.26 8.44
N PHE A 132 -7.31 10.37 9.45
CA PHE A 132 -5.98 9.77 9.45
C PHE A 132 -6.03 8.41 10.15
N ILE A 133 -5.41 7.39 9.57
CA ILE A 133 -5.30 6.05 10.16
C ILE A 133 -3.85 5.83 10.58
N THR A 134 -3.64 5.63 11.89
CA THR A 134 -2.37 5.11 12.43
C THR A 134 -2.48 3.61 12.68
N HIS A 135 -1.46 2.87 12.25
CA HIS A 135 -1.40 1.41 12.34
C HIS A 135 0.03 0.89 12.42
N CYS A 136 0.19 -0.37 12.85
CA CYS A 136 1.50 -1.02 12.89
C CYS A 136 1.79 -1.78 11.58
N TRP A 137 3.04 -1.75 11.10
CA TRP A 137 3.46 -2.55 9.94
C TRP A 137 3.47 -4.06 10.17
N ALA A 138 3.53 -4.50 11.43
CA ALA A 138 3.41 -5.91 11.78
C ALA A 138 1.95 -6.39 11.76
N GLU A 139 0.97 -5.49 11.68
CA GLU A 139 -0.44 -5.85 11.61
C GLU A 139 -0.76 -6.64 10.35
N GLY A 140 -1.65 -7.62 10.47
CA GLY A 140 -2.18 -8.37 9.34
C GLY A 140 -3.08 -7.52 8.46
N ALA A 141 -2.96 -7.67 7.14
CA ALA A 141 -3.71 -6.87 6.18
C ALA A 141 -5.22 -7.07 6.27
N TYR A 142 -5.68 -8.30 6.54
CA TYR A 142 -7.11 -8.56 6.73
C TYR A 142 -7.60 -7.93 8.03
N GLU A 143 -6.82 -8.11 9.10
CA GLU A 143 -7.11 -7.55 10.41
C GLU A 143 -7.26 -6.02 10.35
N LEU A 144 -6.29 -5.32 9.74
CA LEU A 144 -6.35 -3.87 9.55
C LEU A 144 -7.61 -3.46 8.78
N ILE A 145 -7.81 -4.05 7.59
CA ILE A 145 -8.89 -3.62 6.69
C ILE A 145 -10.25 -3.87 7.35
N ASP A 146 -10.45 -5.04 7.95
CA ASP A 146 -11.74 -5.42 8.51
C ASP A 146 -12.08 -4.54 9.74
N LYS A 147 -11.10 -4.20 10.58
CA LYS A 147 -11.28 -3.24 11.69
C LYS A 147 -11.60 -1.83 11.23
N VAL A 148 -10.87 -1.33 10.23
CA VAL A 148 -11.09 0.00 9.66
C VAL A 148 -12.47 0.08 9.02
N LEU A 149 -12.89 -0.95 8.27
CA LEU A 149 -14.20 -0.99 7.64
C LEU A 149 -15.35 -1.05 8.66
N ALA A 150 -15.17 -1.82 9.73
CA ALA A 150 -16.13 -1.94 10.82
C ALA A 150 -16.25 -0.64 11.64
N SER A 151 -15.15 0.09 11.79
CA SER A 151 -15.07 1.31 12.61
C SER A 151 -15.20 2.60 11.79
N TRP A 152 -15.41 2.51 10.47
CA TRP A 152 -15.45 3.66 9.57
C TRP A 152 -16.56 4.64 9.97
N PRO A 153 -16.24 5.87 10.43
CA PRO A 153 -17.23 6.78 10.97
C PRO A 153 -18.23 7.26 9.90
N MET A 154 -19.45 7.58 10.34
CA MET A 154 -20.47 8.15 9.45
C MET A 154 -19.99 9.50 8.91
N GLY A 155 -20.17 9.73 7.61
CA GLY A 155 -19.82 10.99 6.95
C GLY A 155 -18.35 11.11 6.50
N VAL A 156 -17.45 10.23 6.97
CA VAL A 156 -16.06 10.15 6.47
C VAL A 156 -16.06 9.55 5.07
N ARG A 157 -15.47 10.25 4.10
CA ARG A 157 -15.43 9.79 2.70
C ARG A 157 -14.09 9.19 2.32
N ALA A 158 -13.00 9.77 2.83
CA ALA A 158 -11.66 9.30 2.53
C ALA A 158 -10.75 9.33 3.76
N ALA A 159 -9.83 8.37 3.80
CA ALA A 159 -8.86 8.21 4.86
C ALA A 159 -7.43 8.17 4.33
N TRP A 160 -6.52 8.76 5.08
CA TRP A 160 -5.09 8.67 4.83
C TRP A 160 -4.50 7.52 5.64
N CYS A 161 -3.69 6.67 5.02
CA CYS A 161 -3.01 5.56 5.68
C CYS A 161 -1.66 5.31 5.01
N CYS A 162 -0.58 5.27 5.80
CA CYS A 162 0.78 5.41 5.28
C CYS A 162 1.18 4.33 4.26
N ILE A 163 0.65 3.11 4.43
CA ILE A 163 0.93 1.97 3.56
C ILE A 163 0.38 2.15 2.13
N PHE A 164 -0.67 2.97 1.99
CA PHE A 164 -1.34 3.26 0.72
C PHE A 164 -0.99 4.64 0.16
N ALA A 165 -0.79 5.61 1.05
CA ALA A 165 -0.60 7.02 0.71
C ALA A 165 0.82 7.31 0.21
N ASN A 166 1.84 6.70 0.83
CA ASN A 166 3.22 6.94 0.46
C ASN A 166 3.63 6.12 -0.78
N PRO A 167 4.45 6.69 -1.69
CA PRO A 167 4.93 5.96 -2.85
C PRO A 167 5.98 4.91 -2.46
N GLN A 168 5.55 3.64 -2.38
CA GLN A 168 6.39 2.54 -1.90
C GLN A 168 7.59 2.21 -2.82
N ASN A 169 7.58 2.69 -4.07
CA ASN A 169 8.66 2.49 -5.04
C ASN A 169 9.62 3.67 -5.16
N LEU A 170 9.28 4.83 -4.59
CA LEU A 170 10.13 6.02 -4.64
C LEU A 170 11.00 6.10 -3.40
N ASP A 171 12.13 6.80 -3.53
CA ASP A 171 12.92 7.18 -2.36
C ASP A 171 12.21 8.33 -1.64
N ILE A 172 11.59 8.01 -0.50
CA ILE A 172 10.89 8.99 0.34
C ILE A 172 11.79 9.56 1.44
N SER A 173 13.10 9.25 1.47
CA SER A 173 14.00 9.65 2.55
C SER A 173 13.98 11.16 2.79
N GLU A 174 13.99 11.96 1.72
CA GLU A 174 13.87 13.41 1.83
C GLU A 174 12.46 13.87 2.28
N MET A 175 11.41 13.14 1.92
CA MET A 175 10.03 13.46 2.35
C MET A 175 9.84 13.24 3.86
N ILE A 176 10.58 12.32 4.47
CA ILE A 176 10.43 11.95 5.89
C ILE A 176 11.57 12.45 6.78
N LYS A 177 12.52 13.18 6.19
CA LYS A 177 13.72 13.68 6.87
C LYS A 177 13.40 14.56 8.07
N GLU A 178 12.41 15.43 7.93
CA GLU A 178 11.88 16.26 9.01
C GLU A 178 10.44 15.80 9.30
N PRO A 179 10.18 15.12 10.44
CA PRO A 179 8.87 14.58 10.76
C PRO A 179 7.74 15.60 10.64
N ARG A 180 7.98 16.84 11.10
CA ARG A 180 6.98 17.93 11.12
C ARG A 180 6.53 18.39 9.75
N THR A 181 7.35 18.21 8.72
CA THR A 181 7.02 18.59 7.33
C THR A 181 6.74 17.38 6.45
N SER A 182 6.71 16.19 7.05
CA SER A 182 6.50 14.95 6.31
C SER A 182 5.06 14.83 5.80
N PRO A 183 4.82 14.01 4.76
CA PRO A 183 3.46 13.67 4.32
C PRO A 183 2.53 13.23 5.45
N PHE A 184 3.08 12.54 6.46
CA PHE A 184 2.37 12.09 7.65
C PHE A 184 1.83 13.28 8.45
N ALA A 185 2.71 14.23 8.80
CA ALA A 185 2.34 15.40 9.59
C ALA A 185 1.33 16.30 8.85
N LEU A 186 1.51 16.47 7.53
CA LEU A 186 0.59 17.27 6.72
C LEU A 186 -0.81 16.63 6.64
N ALA A 187 -0.87 15.31 6.45
CA ALA A 187 -2.14 14.60 6.43
C ALA A 187 -2.81 14.57 7.82
N LEU A 188 -2.03 14.35 8.88
CA LEU A 188 -2.51 14.34 10.27
C LEU A 188 -3.07 15.70 10.69
N ALA A 189 -2.34 16.79 10.41
CA ALA A 189 -2.78 18.15 10.72
C ALA A 189 -4.05 18.56 9.94
N SER A 190 -4.29 17.95 8.78
CA SER A 190 -5.45 18.23 7.94
C SER A 190 -6.67 17.35 8.27
N ALA A 191 -6.46 16.25 8.98
CA ALA A 191 -7.51 15.26 9.28
C ALA A 191 -8.38 15.70 10.46
N PRO A 192 -9.72 15.81 10.28
CA PRO A 192 -10.64 16.08 11.39
C PRO A 192 -10.71 14.94 12.43
N GLN A 193 -10.30 13.73 12.06
CA GLN A 193 -10.40 12.54 12.91
C GLN A 193 -9.13 11.70 12.80
N LEU A 194 -8.73 11.09 13.92
CA LEU A 194 -7.67 10.09 14.00
C LEU A 194 -8.30 8.74 14.36
N MET A 195 -8.03 7.72 13.55
CA MET A 195 -8.36 6.33 13.84
C MET A 195 -7.09 5.57 14.19
N VAL A 196 -7.04 5.13 15.44
CA VAL A 196 -5.97 4.31 15.99
C VAL A 196 -6.36 2.84 15.86
N VAL A 197 -5.64 2.07 15.04
CA VAL A 197 -5.96 0.65 14.82
C VAL A 197 -5.00 -0.23 15.62
N PRO A 198 -5.44 -0.87 16.73
CA PRO A 198 -4.61 -1.78 17.48
C PRO A 198 -4.45 -3.11 16.74
N THR A 199 -3.32 -3.80 16.89
CA THR A 199 -3.09 -5.14 16.33
C THR A 199 -2.78 -6.16 17.44
N ARG A 200 -3.08 -7.44 17.19
CA ARG A 200 -2.68 -8.53 18.09
C ARG A 200 -1.18 -8.81 18.11
N GLN A 201 -0.43 -8.33 17.12
CA GLN A 201 0.98 -8.68 16.94
C GLN A 201 1.93 -7.87 17.84
N ALA A 202 1.57 -6.63 18.15
CA ALA A 202 2.39 -5.74 18.97
C ALA A 202 1.56 -4.55 19.47
N SER A 203 2.04 -3.90 20.53
CA SER A 203 1.56 -2.56 20.86
C SER A 203 1.96 -1.59 19.77
N ILE A 204 1.00 -0.84 19.22
CA ILE A 204 1.29 0.23 18.24
C ILE A 204 2.18 1.32 18.85
N TYR A 205 2.07 1.57 20.16
CA TYR A 205 2.88 2.54 20.88
C TYR A 205 4.32 2.06 21.13
N SER A 206 4.70 0.88 20.61
CA SER A 206 6.11 0.48 20.49
C SER A 206 6.76 0.98 19.19
N ARG A 207 5.99 1.60 18.29
CA ARG A 207 6.44 2.04 16.96
C ARG A 207 6.58 3.55 16.96
N ILE A 208 7.79 4.04 16.68
CA ILE A 208 8.13 5.46 16.77
C ILE A 208 7.18 6.37 15.97
N TRP A 209 6.79 5.96 14.76
CA TRP A 209 5.85 6.73 13.94
C TRP A 209 4.43 6.75 14.52
N CYS A 210 3.95 5.64 15.09
CA CYS A 210 2.63 5.59 15.73
C CYS A 210 2.56 6.35 17.08
N ILE A 211 3.69 6.69 17.69
CA ILE A 211 3.75 7.58 18.86
C ILE A 211 3.74 9.04 18.41
N TYR A 212 4.38 9.33 17.27
CA TYR A 212 4.43 10.66 16.69
C TYR A 212 3.07 11.07 16.12
N GLU A 213 2.42 10.14 15.42
CA GLU A 213 1.05 10.25 14.90
C GLU A 213 0.01 10.37 16.02
#